data_AF-A0AAD7HJR0-F1
#
_entry.id   AF-A0AAD7HJR0-F1
#
_cell.length_a   1.000
_cell.length_b   1.000
_cell.length_c   1.000
_cell.angle_alpha   90.00
_cell.angle_beta   90.00
_cell.angle_gamma   90.00
#
_symmetry.space_group_name_H-M   'P 1'
#
loop_
_entity.id
_entity.type
_entity.pdbx_description
1 polymer ?
#
loop_
_entity_poly.entity_id
_entity_poly.type
_entity_poly.pdbx_seq_one_letter_code
_entity_poly.pdbx_strand_id
1 'polypeptide(L)'
;TNGEIKRSKAPTATEIEALVQCRLSRERDNDGNELEFGEEWKIEKIDGWLRRLFPELFEYLDTCYGSDECHWVLVKKERQQVFVIKRQTYTGTDLVAAKG
;
A
#
# COMPACT_ATOMS: atom_id res chain seq x y z
N THR A 1 -1.73 12.21 -14.79
CA THR A 1 -2.02 12.88 -13.50
C THR A 1 -1.16 12.20 -12.47
N ASN A 2 0.03 12.74 -12.20
CA ASN A 2 1.01 12.05 -11.35
C ASN A 2 0.49 12.07 -9.91
N GLY A 3 0.32 10.89 -9.31
CA GLY A 3 -0.16 10.67 -7.94
C GLY A 3 0.79 11.22 -6.88
N GLU A 4 1.14 12.50 -6.97
CA GLU A 4 1.89 13.20 -5.94
C GLU A 4 1.01 13.31 -4.71
N ILE A 5 1.54 12.83 -3.58
CA ILE A 5 0.91 12.96 -2.28
C ILE A 5 0.69 14.45 -2.00
N LYS A 6 -0.51 14.96 -2.29
CA LYS A 6 -0.86 16.40 -2.19
C LYS A 6 -0.75 16.95 -0.77
N ARG A 7 -0.78 16.06 0.22
CA ARG A 7 -0.58 16.36 1.63
C ARG A 7 0.42 15.35 2.13
N SER A 8 1.69 15.72 2.18
CA SER A 8 2.79 14.90 2.71
C SER A 8 2.64 14.57 4.21
N LYS A 9 1.44 14.69 4.78
CA LYS A 9 1.12 14.42 6.16
C LYS A 9 0.56 13.01 6.28
N ALA A 10 1.05 12.27 7.27
CA ALA A 10 0.50 10.97 7.61
C ALA A 10 -0.95 11.11 8.10
N PRO A 11 -1.86 10.18 7.74
CA PRO A 11 -3.18 10.11 8.33
C PRO A 11 -3.10 10.05 9.86
N THR A 12 -3.97 10.80 10.52
CA THR A 12 -4.23 10.70 11.96
C THR A 12 -4.94 9.38 12.30
N ALA A 13 -4.97 8.99 13.57
CA ALA A 13 -5.68 7.78 13.99
C ALA A 13 -7.16 7.77 13.57
N THR A 14 -7.85 8.90 13.74
CA THR A 14 -9.25 9.07 13.32
C THR A 14 -9.42 8.95 11.80
N GLU A 15 -8.47 9.47 11.01
CA GLU A 15 -8.50 9.30 9.55
C GLU A 15 -8.25 7.84 9.15
N ILE A 16 -7.38 7.12 9.86
CA ILE A 16 -7.14 5.69 9.64
C ILE A 16 -8.42 4.89 9.94
N GLU A 17 -9.08 5.14 11.07
CA GLU A 17 -10.35 4.48 11.42
C GLU A 17 -11.42 4.69 10.35
N ALA A 18 -11.56 5.93 9.84
CA ALA A 18 -12.48 6.22 8.74
C ALA A 18 -12.11 5.45 7.46
N LEU A 19 -10.82 5.36 7.12
CA LEU A 19 -10.36 4.58 5.98
C LEU A 19 -10.62 3.08 6.17
N VAL A 20 -10.48 2.54 7.38
CA VAL A 20 -10.84 1.14 7.69
C VAL A 20 -12.34 0.91 7.47
N GLN A 21 -13.20 1.81 7.92
CA GLN A 21 -14.65 1.73 7.68
C GLN A 21 -15.01 1.76 6.18
N CYS A 22 -14.24 2.50 5.38
CA CYS A 22 -14.37 2.54 3.93
C CYS A 22 -13.64 1.42 3.19
N ARG A 23 -13.03 0.44 3.90
CA ARG A 23 -12.21 -0.65 3.32
C ARG A 23 -10.98 -0.16 2.52
N LEU A 24 -10.51 1.05 2.81
CA LEU A 24 -9.32 1.68 2.20
C LEU A 24 -8.07 1.56 3.08
N SER A 25 -8.19 0.96 4.25
CA SER A 25 -7.08 0.61 5.14
C SER A 25 -7.33 -0.78 5.76
N ARG A 26 -6.26 -1.51 6.06
CA ARG A 26 -6.30 -2.85 6.66
C ARG A 26 -5.28 -2.93 7.78
N GLU A 27 -5.71 -3.42 8.94
CA GLU A 27 -4.82 -3.83 10.04
C GLU A 27 -4.62 -5.35 10.09
N ARG A 28 -5.54 -6.09 9.46
CA ARG A 28 -5.59 -7.55 9.38
C ARG A 28 -5.93 -7.98 7.96
N ASP A 29 -5.58 -9.20 7.61
CA ASP A 29 -5.97 -9.80 6.34
C ASP A 29 -7.49 -10.13 6.29
N ASN A 30 -7.94 -10.76 5.21
CA ASN A 30 -9.35 -11.15 5.06
C ASN A 30 -9.79 -12.26 6.01
N ASP A 31 -8.85 -13.03 6.56
CA ASP A 31 -9.08 -14.14 7.47
C ASP A 31 -8.94 -13.71 8.95
N GLY A 32 -8.62 -12.44 9.20
CA GLY A 32 -8.46 -11.86 10.54
C GLY A 32 -7.08 -12.06 11.15
N ASN A 33 -6.09 -12.52 10.38
CA ASN A 33 -4.70 -12.66 10.82
C ASN A 33 -3.94 -11.35 10.73
N GLU A 34 -2.80 -11.29 11.42
CA GLU A 34 -1.87 -10.17 11.29
C GLU A 34 -1.32 -10.07 9.87
N LEU A 35 -1.03 -8.84 9.43
CA LEU A 35 -0.43 -8.60 8.12
C LEU A 35 1.04 -9.04 8.14
N GLU A 36 1.35 -10.06 7.34
CA GLU A 36 2.70 -10.59 7.19
C GLU A 36 3.21 -10.37 5.77
N PHE A 37 4.51 -10.07 5.67
CA PHE A 37 5.24 -10.00 4.41
C PHE A 37 6.64 -10.59 4.58
N GLY A 38 7.18 -11.18 3.50
CA GLY A 38 8.52 -11.78 3.48
C GLY A 38 9.56 -10.82 2.92
N GLU A 39 10.77 -10.82 3.49
CA GLU A 39 11.88 -9.99 3.02
C GLU A 39 12.36 -10.42 1.61
N GLU A 40 12.21 -11.71 1.30
CA GLU A 40 12.56 -12.33 0.02
C GLU A 40 11.56 -12.01 -1.11
N TRP A 41 10.48 -11.29 -0.83
CA TRP A 41 9.44 -11.01 -1.81
C TRP A 41 9.95 -10.12 -2.94
N LYS A 42 9.56 -10.48 -4.16
CA LYS A 42 9.68 -9.63 -5.34
C LYS A 42 8.39 -8.84 -5.57
N ILE A 43 8.45 -7.86 -6.46
CA ILE A 43 7.35 -6.94 -6.74
C ILE A 43 6.04 -7.66 -7.09
N GLU A 44 6.09 -8.78 -7.81
CA GLU A 44 4.90 -9.55 -8.21
C GLU A 44 4.22 -10.21 -7.00
N LYS A 45 5.02 -10.66 -6.03
CA LYS A 45 4.50 -11.25 -4.78
C LYS A 45 3.87 -10.17 -3.90
N ILE A 46 4.48 -8.99 -3.85
CA ILE A 46 3.95 -7.83 -3.11
C ILE A 46 2.63 -7.37 -3.74
N ASP A 47 2.60 -7.21 -5.06
CA ASP A 47 1.41 -6.79 -5.80
C ASP A 47 0.25 -7.79 -5.62
N GLY A 48 0.53 -9.09 -5.76
CA GLY A 48 -0.47 -10.13 -5.49
C GLY A 48 -0.97 -10.17 -4.04
N TRP A 49 -0.11 -9.83 -3.08
CA TRP A 49 -0.51 -9.69 -1.68
C TRP A 49 -1.43 -8.47 -1.47
N LEU A 50 -1.10 -7.30 -2.03
CA LEU A 50 -1.93 -6.10 -1.95
C LEU A 50 -3.29 -6.28 -2.62
N ARG A 51 -3.32 -6.91 -3.80
CA ARG A 51 -4.55 -7.27 -4.53
C ARG A 51 -5.46 -8.17 -3.70
N ARG A 52 -4.89 -9.08 -2.90
CA ARG A 52 -5.67 -9.93 -1.98
C ARG A 52 -6.27 -9.12 -0.83
N LEU A 53 -5.55 -8.12 -0.32
CA LEU A 53 -6.03 -7.27 0.79
C LEU A 53 -7.15 -6.31 0.35
N PHE A 54 -7.08 -5.83 -0.90
CA PHE A 54 -8.00 -4.83 -1.45
C PHE A 54 -8.56 -5.24 -2.82
N PRO A 55 -9.26 -6.38 -2.93
CA PRO A 55 -9.65 -6.94 -4.23
C PRO A 55 -10.54 -5.98 -5.04
N GLU A 56 -11.57 -5.41 -4.40
CA GLU A 56 -12.52 -4.47 -5.03
C GLU A 56 -11.81 -3.19 -5.52
N LEU A 57 -10.83 -2.69 -4.76
CA LEU A 57 -10.07 -1.49 -5.12
C LEU A 57 -9.19 -1.75 -6.33
N PHE A 58 -8.46 -2.86 -6.34
CA PHE A 58 -7.58 -3.19 -7.46
C PHE A 58 -8.38 -3.53 -8.73
N GLU A 59 -9.51 -4.22 -8.62
CA GLU A 59 -10.41 -4.47 -9.76
C GLU A 59 -10.90 -3.15 -10.39
N TYR A 60 -11.29 -2.18 -9.55
CA TYR A 60 -11.67 -0.85 -10.02
C TYR A 60 -10.51 -0.13 -10.71
N LEU A 61 -9.31 -0.17 -10.12
CA LEU A 61 -8.12 0.48 -10.68
C LEU A 61 -7.70 -0.16 -12.01
N ASP A 62 -7.70 -1.49 -12.10
CA ASP A 62 -7.39 -2.22 -13.34
C ASP A 62 -8.40 -1.84 -14.44
N THR A 63 -9.68 -1.76 -14.11
CA THR A 63 -10.74 -1.38 -15.06
C THR A 63 -10.56 0.05 -15.58
N CYS A 64 -10.12 0.97 -14.70
CA CYS A 64 -10.02 2.38 -15.03
C CYS A 64 -8.69 2.76 -15.71
N TYR A 65 -7.60 2.06 -15.37
CA TYR A 65 -6.23 2.46 -15.72
C TYR A 65 -5.40 1.36 -16.41
N GLY A 66 -5.95 0.16 -16.59
CA GLY A 66 -5.27 -1.00 -17.16
C GLY A 66 -4.42 -1.75 -16.13
N SER A 67 -4.16 -3.04 -16.37
CA SER A 67 -3.47 -3.92 -15.41
C SER A 67 -1.96 -4.09 -15.66
N ASP A 68 -1.39 -3.30 -16.56
CA ASP A 68 -0.01 -3.48 -17.04
C ASP A 68 1.05 -2.99 -16.04
N GLU A 69 0.66 -2.11 -15.10
CA GLU A 69 1.52 -1.53 -14.07
C GLU A 69 0.95 -1.70 -12.67
N CYS A 70 1.82 -1.72 -11.65
CA CYS A 70 1.39 -1.72 -10.25
C CYS A 70 0.65 -0.42 -9.91
N HIS A 71 -0.56 -0.53 -9.34
CA HIS A 71 -1.38 0.62 -8.94
C HIS A 71 -0.99 1.25 -7.60
N TRP A 72 0.11 0.80 -7.00
CA TRP A 72 0.55 1.22 -5.68
C TRP A 72 1.96 1.80 -5.75
N VAL A 73 2.29 2.62 -4.76
CA VAL A 73 3.64 3.12 -4.51
C VAL A 73 4.01 2.85 -3.07
N LEU A 74 5.28 2.54 -2.83
CA LEU A 74 5.77 2.37 -1.47
C LEU A 74 5.96 3.75 -0.84
N VAL A 75 5.42 3.91 0.36
CA VAL A 75 5.58 5.13 1.14
C VAL A 75 6.21 4.81 2.49
N LYS A 76 7.06 5.72 2.97
CA LYS A 76 7.62 5.67 4.32
C LYS A 76 7.05 6.79 5.15
N LYS A 77 6.63 6.47 6.36
CA LYS A 77 6.26 7.46 7.38
C LYS A 77 7.51 7.86 8.16
N GLU A 78 7.71 9.15 8.31
CA GLU A 78 8.71 9.70 9.23
C GLU A 78 8.06 10.84 10.02
N ARG A 79 7.94 10.63 11.34
CA ARG A 79 7.16 11.50 12.23
C ARG A 79 5.71 11.66 11.74
N GLN A 80 5.31 12.88 11.37
CA GLN A 80 3.99 13.18 10.84
C GLN A 80 3.98 13.31 9.32
N GLN A 81 5.09 12.96 8.64
CA GLN A 81 5.22 13.09 7.20
C GLN A 81 5.28 11.74 6.49
N VAL A 82 4.87 11.72 5.23
CA VAL A 82 4.88 10.57 4.34
C VAL A 82 5.71 10.91 3.11
N PHE A 83 6.64 10.02 2.78
CA PHE A 83 7.57 10.15 1.66
C PHE A 83 7.36 8.99 0.69
N VAL A 84 7.23 9.29 -0.60
CA VAL A 84 7.22 8.24 -1.64
C VAL A 84 8.64 7.73 -1.82
N ILE A 85 8.84 6.43 -1.64
CA ILE A 85 10.07 5.75 -2.04
C ILE A 85 9.94 5.48 -3.53
N LYS A 86 10.80 6.09 -4.36
CA LYS A 86 10.85 5.84 -5.81
C LYS A 86 11.95 4.83 -6.13
N ARG A 87 11.58 3.66 -6.66
CA ARG A 87 12.53 2.66 -7.21
C ARG A 87 12.05 2.11 -8.55
N GLN A 88 12.98 1.52 -9.30
CA GLN A 88 12.66 0.76 -10.52
C GLN A 88 11.90 -0.54 -10.20
N THR A 89 12.24 -1.18 -9.07
CA THR A 89 11.57 -2.37 -8.57
C THR A 89 11.59 -2.33 -7.05
N TYR A 90 10.51 -2.78 -6.42
CA TYR A 90 10.39 -2.89 -4.97
C TYR A 90 10.53 -4.35 -4.53
N THR A 91 11.19 -4.56 -3.39
CA THR A 91 11.34 -5.90 -2.76
C THR A 91 10.81 -5.92 -1.34
N GLY A 92 10.73 -7.11 -0.75
CA GLY A 92 10.40 -7.30 0.66
C GLY A 92 11.34 -6.53 1.58
N THR A 93 12.64 -6.46 1.26
CA THR A 93 13.60 -5.59 1.96
C THR A 93 13.19 -4.13 1.96
N ASP A 94 12.60 -3.62 0.87
CA ASP A 94 12.08 -2.25 0.84
C ASP A 94 10.87 -2.08 1.78
N LEU A 95 9.99 -3.07 1.86
CA LEU A 95 8.89 -3.08 2.83
C LEU A 95 9.42 -3.05 4.27
N VAL A 96 10.46 -3.82 4.57
CA VAL A 96 11.15 -3.80 5.87
C VAL A 96 11.72 -2.41 6.17
N ALA A 97 12.36 -1.76 5.19
CA ALA A 97 12.96 -0.43 5.36
C ALA A 97 11.92 0.71 5.49
N ALA A 98 10.72 0.50 4.96
CA ALA A 98 9.59 1.42 5.03
C ALA A 98 8.72 1.22 6.28
N LYS A 99 8.76 0.03 6.91
CA LYS A 99 8.09 -0.27 8.16
C LYS A 99 8.58 0.68 9.27
N GLY A 100 7.66 1.46 9.85
CA GLY A 100 7.97 2.48 10.86
C GLY A 100 6.74 3.27 11.29
#